data_AF-A0A0F9SDK1-F1
#
_entry.id   AF-A0A0F9SDK1-F1
#
_cell.length_a   1.000
_cell.length_b   1.000
_cell.length_c   1.000
_cell.angle_alpha   90.00
_cell.angle_beta   90.00
_cell.angle_gamma   90.00
#
_symmetry.space_group_name_H-M   'P 1'
#
loop_
_entity.id
_entity.type
_entity.pdbx_description
1 polymer ?
#
loop_
_entity_poly.entity_id
_entity_poly.type
_entity_poly.pdbx_seq_one_letter_code
_entity_poly.pdbx_strand_id
1 'polypeptide(L)'
;MGTLALHRNKKGQTIIIGLVVMFIATIIWSILVPVLNPFLDVVSANATARGETGQALLISLVPLLGWFVIVIGYLAIVAGAQAGRQQ
;
A
#
# COMPACT_ATOMS: atom_id res chain seq x y z
N MET A 1 33.75 -16.00 -13.09
CA MET A 1 32.30 -16.35 -13.24
C MET A 1 31.49 -16.24 -11.93
N GLY A 2 32.08 -16.05 -10.73
CA GLY A 2 31.33 -16.05 -9.46
C GLY A 2 30.61 -14.76 -9.06
N THR A 3 30.92 -13.60 -9.64
CA THR A 3 30.35 -12.30 -9.24
C THR A 3 28.98 -12.00 -9.85
N LEU A 4 28.70 -12.52 -11.07
CA LEU A 4 27.42 -12.35 -11.76
C LEU A 4 26.28 -13.16 -11.11
N ALA A 5 26.58 -14.36 -10.62
CA ALA A 5 25.63 -15.22 -9.94
C ALA A 5 25.21 -14.65 -8.57
N LEU A 6 26.16 -14.08 -7.83
CA LEU A 6 25.89 -13.44 -6.53
C LEU A 6 25.02 -12.18 -6.67
N HIS A 7 25.23 -11.39 -7.74
CA HIS A 7 24.46 -10.17 -7.99
C HIS A 7 23.02 -10.47 -8.44
N ARG A 8 22.80 -11.52 -9.24
CA ARG A 8 21.44 -12.00 -9.59
C ARG A 8 20.66 -12.51 -8.38
N ASN A 9 21.32 -13.24 -7.46
CA ASN A 9 20.67 -13.76 -6.25
C ASN A 9 20.16 -12.62 -5.35
N LYS A 10 20.99 -11.60 -5.09
CA LYS A 10 20.58 -10.42 -4.32
C LYS A 10 19.42 -9.65 -4.95
N LYS A 11 19.43 -9.45 -6.28
CA LYS A 11 18.34 -8.77 -7.00
C LYS A 11 17.01 -9.53 -6.91
N GLY A 12 17.05 -10.86 -7.09
CA GLY A 12 15.86 -11.72 -6.94
C GLY A 12 15.31 -11.69 -5.52
N GLN A 13 16.19 -11.69 -4.53
CA GLN A 13 15.84 -11.62 -3.11
C GLN A 13 15.14 -10.29 -2.76
N THR A 14 15.61 -9.15 -3.26
CA THR A 14 14.97 -7.84 -3.04
C THR A 14 13.53 -7.79 -3.57
N ILE A 15 13.28 -8.36 -4.77
CA ILE A 15 11.94 -8.40 -5.36
C ILE A 15 11.01 -9.27 -4.53
N ILE A 16 11.47 -10.45 -4.11
CA ILE A 16 10.70 -11.37 -3.27
C ILE A 16 10.35 -10.72 -1.93
N ILE A 17 11.32 -10.07 -1.28
CA ILE A 17 11.09 -9.35 -0.02
C ILE A 17 10.03 -8.25 -0.24
N GLY A 18 10.14 -7.47 -1.31
CA GLY A 18 9.16 -6.43 -1.64
C GLY A 18 7.74 -7.00 -1.81
N LEU A 19 7.60 -8.10 -2.55
CA LEU A 19 6.31 -8.77 -2.76
C LEU A 19 5.71 -9.31 -1.45
N VAL A 20 6.53 -9.92 -0.59
CA VAL A 20 6.09 -10.43 0.71
C VAL A 20 5.61 -9.28 1.60
N VAL A 21 6.34 -8.17 1.64
CA VAL A 21 5.95 -6.98 2.41
C VAL A 21 4.62 -6.41 1.90
N MET A 22 4.44 -6.31 0.57
CA MET A 22 3.17 -5.84 0.00
C MET A 22 2.01 -6.77 0.28
N PHE A 23 2.23 -8.08 0.22
CA PHE A 23 1.21 -9.07 0.54
C PHE A 23 0.75 -8.95 1.99
N ILE A 24 1.68 -8.82 2.93
CA ILE A 24 1.39 -8.62 4.35
C ILE A 24 0.63 -7.29 4.55
N ALA A 25 1.10 -6.20 3.93
CA ALA A 25 0.44 -4.89 4.02
C ALA A 25 -1.01 -4.95 3.51
N THR A 26 -1.25 -5.68 2.41
CA THR A 26 -2.58 -5.88 1.83
C THR A 26 -3.50 -6.64 2.79
N ILE A 27 -3.01 -7.71 3.42
CA ILE A 27 -3.78 -8.50 4.40
C ILE A 27 -4.13 -7.64 5.61
N ILE A 28 -3.14 -6.96 6.19
CA ILE A 28 -3.33 -6.09 7.35
C ILE A 28 -4.37 -5.02 7.02
N TRP A 29 -4.24 -4.36 5.87
CA TRP A 29 -5.18 -3.32 5.46
C TRP A 29 -6.59 -3.85 5.24
N SER A 30 -6.74 -5.03 4.62
CA SER A 30 -8.05 -5.67 4.41
C SER A 30 -8.76 -6.03 5.70
N ILE A 31 -8.02 -6.37 6.76
CA ILE A 31 -8.56 -6.63 8.09
C ILE A 31 -8.87 -5.31 8.82
N LEU A 32 -8.00 -4.31 8.66
CA LEU A 32 -8.07 -3.04 9.36
C LEU A 32 -9.23 -2.16 8.86
N VAL A 33 -9.51 -2.15 7.54
CA VAL A 33 -10.57 -1.30 6.95
C VAL A 33 -11.95 -1.57 7.57
N PRO A 34 -12.46 -2.81 7.67
CA PRO A 34 -13.72 -3.10 8.35
C PRO A 34 -13.76 -2.66 9.82
N VAL A 35 -12.62 -2.70 10.51
CA VAL A 35 -12.50 -2.27 11.90
C VAL A 35 -12.51 -0.75 12.01
N LEU A 36 -11.85 -0.04 11.09
CA LEU A 36 -11.79 1.42 11.08
C LEU A 36 -13.07 2.07 10.55
N ASN A 37 -13.80 1.41 9.64
CA ASN A 37 -14.95 2.00 8.95
C ASN A 37 -16.00 2.61 9.90
N PRO A 38 -16.46 1.90 10.95
CA PRO A 38 -17.41 2.46 11.91
C PRO A 38 -16.88 3.72 12.62
N PHE A 39 -15.59 3.76 12.94
CA PHE A 39 -14.98 4.94 13.56
C PHE A 39 -14.89 6.11 12.57
N LEU A 40 -14.47 5.85 11.33
CA LEU A 40 -14.39 6.87 10.29
C LEU A 40 -15.77 7.47 9.97
N ASP A 41 -16.82 6.64 9.96
CA ASP A 41 -18.20 7.10 9.76
C ASP A 41 -18.66 8.03 10.89
N VAL A 42 -18.39 7.68 12.15
CA VAL A 42 -18.73 8.54 13.30
C VAL A 42 -17.95 9.85 13.25
N VAL A 43 -16.66 9.82 12.96
CA VAL A 43 -15.82 11.02 12.89
C VAL A 43 -16.24 11.90 11.71
N SER A 44 -16.59 11.32 10.56
CA SER A 44 -17.09 12.05 9.38
C SER A 44 -18.45 12.69 9.65
N ALA A 45 -19.37 11.98 10.32
CA ALA A 45 -20.67 12.53 10.72
C ALA A 45 -20.52 13.70 11.70
N ASN A 46 -19.61 13.59 12.67
CA ASN A 46 -19.32 14.67 13.61
C ASN A 46 -18.73 15.91 12.93
N ALA A 47 -17.81 15.73 11.98
CA ALA A 47 -17.26 16.83 11.19
C ALA A 47 -18.35 17.51 10.35
N THR A 48 -19.24 16.72 9.74
CA THR A 48 -20.38 17.23 8.98
C THR A 48 -21.32 18.07 9.86
N ALA A 49 -21.61 17.60 11.09
CA ALA A 49 -22.45 18.31 12.05
C ALA A 49 -21.86 19.66 12.50
N ARG A 50 -20.53 19.82 12.41
CA ARG A 50 -19.81 21.09 12.68
C ARG A 50 -19.75 22.02 11.47
N GLY A 51 -20.29 21.61 10.33
CA GLY A 51 -20.18 22.35 9.05
C GLY A 51 -18.84 22.14 8.33
N GLU A 52 -17.99 21.23 8.81
CA GLU A 52 -16.66 20.92 8.26
C GLU A 52 -16.77 19.85 7.16
N THR A 53 -17.59 20.11 6.13
CA THR A 53 -17.88 19.14 5.05
C THR A 53 -16.64 18.69 4.28
N GLY A 54 -15.65 19.57 4.12
CA GLY A 54 -14.37 19.21 3.50
C GLY A 54 -13.58 18.20 4.33
N GLN A 55 -13.59 18.32 5.66
CA GLN A 55 -12.92 17.37 6.54
C GLN A 55 -13.65 16.03 6.56
N ALA A 56 -14.99 16.05 6.59
CA ALA A 56 -15.80 14.84 6.49
C ALA A 56 -15.49 14.04 5.21
N LEU A 57 -15.36 14.72 4.08
CA LEU A 57 -14.97 14.10 2.81
C LEU A 57 -13.57 13.47 2.90
N LEU A 58 -12.58 14.18 3.45
CA LEU A 58 -11.23 13.65 3.60
C LEU A 58 -11.20 12.38 4.47
N ILE A 59 -11.96 12.36 5.57
CA ILE A 59 -12.07 11.19 6.46
C ILE A 59 -12.65 10.00 5.72
N SER A 60 -13.74 10.21 4.96
CA SER A 60 -14.37 9.14 4.17
C SER A 60 -13.48 8.62 3.04
N LEU A 61 -12.50 9.40 2.57
CA LEU A 61 -11.53 8.97 1.56
C LEU A 61 -10.34 8.19 2.12
N VAL A 62 -10.10 8.19 3.44
CA VAL A 62 -8.95 7.50 4.07
C VAL A 62 -8.81 6.03 3.65
N PRO A 63 -9.89 5.21 3.64
CA PRO A 63 -9.80 3.82 3.23
C PRO A 63 -9.30 3.65 1.79
N LEU A 64 -9.78 4.52 0.88
CA LEU A 64 -9.42 4.51 -0.53
C LEU A 64 -7.96 4.95 -0.74
N LEU A 65 -7.52 5.97 -0.02
CA LEU A 65 -6.13 6.44 -0.05
C LEU A 65 -5.16 5.35 0.40
N GLY A 66 -5.49 4.59 1.45
CA GLY A 66 -4.63 3.49 1.89
C GLY A 66 -4.53 2.37 0.84
N TRP A 67 -5.64 2.02 0.17
CA TRP A 67 -5.60 1.08 -0.95
C TRP A 67 -4.76 1.58 -2.14
N PHE A 68 -4.89 2.87 -2.47
CA PHE A 68 -4.12 3.49 -3.54
C PHE A 68 -2.61 3.40 -3.29
N VAL A 69 -2.15 3.67 -2.06
CA VAL A 69 -0.74 3.55 -1.67
C VAL A 69 -0.24 2.11 -1.81
N ILE A 70 -1.03 1.11 -1.41
CA ILE A 70 -0.66 -0.31 -1.55
C ILE A 70 -0.49 -0.69 -3.02
N VAL A 71 -1.43 -0.28 -3.88
CA VAL A 71 -1.39 -0.57 -5.31
C VAL A 71 -0.17 0.08 -5.98
N ILE A 72 0.10 1.35 -5.70
CA ILE A 72 1.30 2.04 -6.23
C ILE A 72 2.56 1.35 -5.74
N GLY A 73 2.63 0.99 -4.46
CA GLY A 73 3.76 0.29 -3.89
C GLY A 73 4.04 -1.03 -4.60
N TYR A 74 2.99 -1.81 -4.86
CA TYR A 74 3.09 -3.04 -5.64
C TYR A 74 3.61 -2.80 -7.06
N LEU A 75 3.03 -1.83 -7.78
CA LEU A 75 3.44 -1.48 -9.13
C LEU A 75 4.90 -1.02 -9.19
N ALA A 76 5.38 -0.26 -8.20
CA ALA A 76 6.77 0.17 -8.12
C ALA A 76 7.75 -1.00 -7.98
N ILE A 77 7.40 -2.00 -7.15
CA ILE A 77 8.20 -3.22 -6.99
C ILE A 77 8.24 -4.02 -8.30
N VAL A 78 7.09 -4.18 -8.97
CA VAL A 78 7.00 -4.88 -10.24
C VAL A 78 7.77 -4.16 -11.35
N ALA A 79 7.67 -2.83 -11.43
CA ALA A 79 8.42 -2.02 -12.39
C ALA A 79 9.94 -2.13 -12.17
N GLY A 80 10.40 -2.04 -10.92
CA GLY A 80 11.81 -2.24 -10.56
C GLY A 80 12.32 -3.66 -10.93
N ALA A 81 11.47 -4.67 -10.75
CA ALA A 81 11.78 -6.06 -11.13
C ALA A 81 11.90 -6.25 -12.65
N GLN A 82 11.18 -5.48 -13.45
CA GLN A 82 11.24 -5.54 -14.91
C GLN A 82 12.46 -4.79 -15.46
N ALA A 83 12.75 -3.59 -14.94
CA ALA A 83 13.93 -2.82 -15.33
C ALA A 83 15.25 -3.57 -15.05
N GLY A 84 15.32 -4.33 -13.95
CA GLY A 84 16.49 -5.14 -13.61
C GLY A 84 16.74 -6.37 -14.49
N ARG A 85 15.81 -6.73 -15.40
CA ARG A 85 15.92 -7.89 -16.31
C ARG A 85 16.36 -7.53 -17.73
N GLN A 86 16.38 -6.25 -18.09
CA GLN A 86 16.83 -5.75 -19.41
C GLN A 86 18.32 -5.35 -19.44
N GLN A 87 19.05 -5.56 -18.33
CA GLN A 87 20.51 -5.39 -18.20
C GLN A 87 21.17 -6.76 -17.95
#